data_AF-A0A2M7SA21-F1
#
_entry.id   AF-A0A2M7SA21-F1
#
_cell.length_a   1.000
_cell.length_b   1.000
_cell.length_c   1.000
_cell.angle_alpha   90.00
_cell.angle_beta   90.00
_cell.angle_gamma   90.00
#
_symmetry.space_group_name_H-M   'P 1'
#
loop_
_entity.id
_entity.type
_entity.pdbx_description
1 polymer ?
#
loop_
_entity_poly.entity_id
_entity_poly.type
_entity_poly.pdbx_seq_one_letter_code
_entity_poly.pdbx_strand_id
1 'polypeptide(L)'
;MAEEKKKKAAAPAAPAGAPAKPKVKKRKPSILKRIRQEKRKREHNSGIKKNLKATLKNTELAIASKDKQKIKEALSLAFSTLDKTARSGVIHKNKAARHKSRLALKANKI
;
A
#
# COMPACT_ATOMS: atom_id res chain seq x y z
N MET A 1 15.86 36.24 -61.87
CA MET A 1 15.26 35.12 -62.62
C MET A 1 15.54 33.86 -61.82
N ALA A 2 14.73 33.56 -60.80
CA ALA A 2 13.61 32.61 -60.87
C ALA A 2 14.15 31.22 -61.28
N GLU A 3 14.37 30.29 -60.35
CA GLU A 3 13.45 29.21 -59.93
C GLU A 3 14.39 28.18 -59.23
N GLU A 4 14.08 27.34 -58.24
CA GLU A 4 12.83 26.89 -57.65
C GLU A 4 13.12 25.98 -56.44
N LYS A 5 12.21 26.05 -55.46
CA LYS A 5 11.63 24.91 -54.71
C LYS A 5 12.51 24.12 -53.72
N LYS A 6 12.45 24.60 -52.48
CA LYS A 6 11.90 23.91 -51.29
C LYS A 6 11.99 22.37 -51.27
N LYS A 7 12.74 21.87 -50.29
CA LYS A 7 12.67 20.52 -49.70
C LYS A 7 11.24 19.94 -49.79
N LYS A 8 11.04 18.98 -50.68
CA LYS A 8 9.84 18.14 -50.71
C LYS A 8 10.22 16.80 -50.09
N ALA A 9 9.97 16.68 -48.79
CA ALA A 9 9.97 15.38 -48.12
C ALA A 9 8.86 14.53 -48.75
N ALA A 10 9.24 13.53 -49.54
CA ALA A 10 8.32 12.52 -50.04
C ALA A 10 8.29 11.37 -49.03
N ALA A 11 7.20 11.28 -48.28
CA ALA A 11 6.83 10.05 -47.61
C ALA A 11 6.24 9.06 -48.63
N PRO A 12 6.44 7.76 -48.44
CA PRO A 12 5.44 6.77 -48.84
C PRO A 12 4.93 5.99 -47.62
N ALA A 13 3.60 5.96 -47.50
CA ALA A 13 2.79 5.12 -46.61
C ALA A 13 3.15 3.62 -46.77
N ALA A 14 3.17 2.79 -45.72
CA ALA A 14 2.07 1.97 -45.17
C ALA A 14 2.73 0.85 -44.27
N PRO A 15 2.04 0.03 -43.43
CA PRO A 15 0.60 -0.25 -43.42
C PRO A 15 -0.12 -0.16 -42.07
N ALA A 16 -1.43 0.02 -42.22
CA ALA A 16 -2.47 -0.22 -41.24
C ALA A 16 -2.26 -1.51 -40.43
N GLY A 17 -2.47 -1.40 -39.12
CA GLY A 17 -2.53 -2.54 -38.23
C GLY A 17 -2.31 -2.16 -36.78
N ALA A 18 -3.06 -1.19 -36.25
CA ALA A 18 -3.20 -1.11 -34.79
C ALA A 18 -3.58 -2.52 -34.31
N PRO A 19 -2.85 -3.16 -33.38
CA PRO A 19 -3.23 -4.47 -32.90
C PRO A 19 -4.65 -4.30 -32.38
N ALA A 20 -5.60 -4.94 -33.04
CA ALA A 20 -7.01 -4.86 -32.69
C ALA A 20 -7.07 -5.09 -31.19
N LYS A 21 -7.49 -4.06 -30.42
CA LYS A 21 -7.60 -4.16 -28.97
C LYS A 21 -8.31 -5.48 -28.71
N PRO A 22 -7.70 -6.43 -27.97
CA PRO A 22 -8.30 -7.75 -27.81
C PRO A 22 -9.73 -7.51 -27.35
N LYS A 23 -10.71 -8.15 -28.01
CA LYS A 23 -12.13 -7.99 -27.66
C LYS A 23 -12.31 -8.51 -26.23
N VAL A 24 -12.06 -7.67 -25.24
CA VAL A 24 -12.16 -8.07 -23.83
C VAL A 24 -13.64 -8.25 -23.56
N LYS A 25 -14.07 -9.49 -23.37
CA LYS A 25 -15.44 -9.83 -23.00
C LYS A 25 -15.89 -8.90 -21.87
N LYS A 26 -16.96 -8.13 -22.08
CA LYS A 26 -17.50 -7.19 -21.09
C LYS A 26 -17.69 -7.96 -19.77
N ARG A 27 -16.94 -7.55 -18.73
CA ARG A 27 -17.05 -8.17 -17.41
C ARG A 27 -18.45 -7.90 -16.86
N LYS A 28 -19.06 -8.89 -16.19
CA LYS A 28 -20.38 -8.75 -15.55
C LYS A 28 -20.40 -7.49 -14.66
N PRO A 29 -21.51 -6.73 -14.60
CA PRO A 29 -21.58 -5.47 -13.86
C PRO A 29 -21.26 -5.63 -12.36
N SER A 30 -21.60 -6.78 -11.78
CA SER A 30 -21.24 -7.14 -10.39
C SER A 30 -19.72 -7.21 -10.17
N ILE A 31 -18.97 -7.74 -11.13
CA ILE A 31 -17.50 -7.84 -11.07
C ILE A 31 -16.87 -6.45 -11.14
N LEU A 32 -17.34 -5.59 -12.06
CA LEU A 32 -16.86 -4.21 -12.17
C LEU A 32 -17.15 -3.39 -10.90
N LYS A 33 -18.29 -3.66 -10.22
CA LYS A 33 -18.59 -3.07 -8.91
C LYS A 33 -17.60 -3.56 -7.84
N ARG A 34 -17.31 -4.86 -7.78
CA ARG A 34 -16.36 -5.45 -6.82
C ARG A 34 -14.95 -4.87 -6.98
N ILE A 35 -14.44 -4.77 -8.22
CA ILE A 35 -13.12 -4.18 -8.50
C ILE A 35 -13.01 -2.75 -7.95
N ARG A 36 -14.05 -1.92 -8.16
CA ARG A 36 -14.08 -0.54 -7.64
C ARG A 36 -14.08 -0.51 -6.10
N GLN A 37 -14.87 -1.38 -5.47
CA GLN A 37 -14.92 -1.48 -4.01
C GLN A 37 -13.58 -1.96 -3.42
N GLU A 38 -12.96 -2.96 -4.05
CA GLU A 38 -11.67 -3.48 -3.62
C GLU A 38 -10.55 -2.46 -3.72
N LYS A 39 -10.51 -1.67 -4.80
CA LYS A 39 -9.52 -0.60 -4.96
C LYS A 39 -9.59 0.40 -3.79
N ARG A 40 -10.80 0.89 -3.48
CA ARG A 40 -11.04 1.79 -2.35
C ARG A 40 -10.63 1.19 -1.00
N LYS A 41 -11.04 -0.06 -0.75
CA LYS A 41 -10.66 -0.78 0.49
C LYS A 41 -9.15 -1.00 0.58
N ARG A 42 -8.49 -1.31 -0.54
CA ARG A 42 -7.03 -1.53 -0.60
C ARG A 42 -6.27 -0.25 -0.26
N GLU A 43 -6.65 0.87 -0.85
CA GLU A 43 -6.03 2.18 -0.57
C GLU A 43 -6.14 2.53 0.91
N HIS A 44 -7.34 2.46 1.49
CA HIS A 44 -7.57 2.72 2.91
C HIS A 44 -6.77 1.78 3.83
N ASN A 45 -6.86 0.47 3.59
CA ASN A 45 -6.17 -0.53 4.39
C ASN A 45 -4.65 -0.43 4.26
N SER A 46 -4.14 0.05 3.11
CA SER A 46 -2.70 0.24 2.92
C SER A 46 -2.15 1.34 3.83
N GLY A 47 -2.88 2.45 4.00
CA GLY A 47 -2.50 3.54 4.90
C GLY A 47 -2.45 3.08 6.36
N ILE A 48 -3.51 2.41 6.82
CA ILE A 48 -3.57 1.85 8.18
C ILE A 48 -2.44 0.86 8.44
N LYS A 49 -2.16 -0.04 7.47
CA LYS A 49 -1.06 -1.00 7.59
C LYS A 49 0.31 -0.33 7.60
N LYS A 50 0.52 0.76 6.85
CA LYS A 50 1.77 1.53 6.88
C LYS A 50 2.00 2.16 8.25
N ASN A 51 0.97 2.80 8.82
CA ASN A 51 1.04 3.41 10.15
C ASN A 51 1.33 2.37 11.25
N LEU A 52 0.68 1.20 11.17
CA LEU A 52 1.00 0.07 12.05
C LEU A 52 2.45 -0.39 11.94
N LYS A 53 2.97 -0.53 10.72
CA LYS A 53 4.37 -0.95 10.52
C LYS A 53 5.34 0.10 11.07
N ALA A 54 5.05 1.38 10.87
CA ALA A 54 5.88 2.47 11.37
C ALA A 54 5.91 2.50 12.91
N THR A 55 4.74 2.43 13.56
CA THR A 55 4.63 2.38 15.03
C THR A 55 5.37 1.19 15.61
N LEU A 56 5.22 -0.01 15.03
CA LEU A 56 5.97 -1.19 15.45
C LEU A 56 7.49 -1.00 15.33
N LYS A 57 7.97 -0.45 14.21
CA LYS A 57 9.41 -0.15 14.05
C LYS A 57 9.90 0.84 15.09
N ASN A 58 9.15 1.91 15.34
CA ASN A 58 9.52 2.93 16.33
C ASN A 58 9.60 2.32 17.74
N THR A 59 8.70 1.40 18.10
CA THR A 59 8.81 0.68 19.38
C THR A 59 10.04 -0.20 19.45
N GLU A 60 10.39 -0.90 18.36
CA GLU A 60 11.59 -1.74 18.33
C GLU A 60 12.88 -0.90 18.45
N LEU A 61 12.90 0.29 17.86
CA LEU A 61 14.00 1.24 18.03
C LEU A 61 14.11 1.77 19.46
N ALA A 62 12.98 2.14 20.09
CA ALA A 62 12.97 2.59 21.48
C ALA A 62 13.46 1.50 22.46
N ILE A 63 13.08 0.24 22.19
CA ILE A 63 13.57 -0.94 22.90
C ILE A 63 15.09 -1.08 22.73
N ALA A 64 15.63 -0.87 21.52
CA ALA A 64 17.07 -0.93 21.27
C ALA A 64 17.86 0.16 22.03
N SER A 65 17.27 1.35 22.23
CA SER A 65 17.88 2.44 22.99
C SER A 65 17.93 2.23 24.51
N LYS A 66 17.24 1.20 25.06
CA LYS A 66 17.19 0.84 26.50
C LYS A 66 16.65 1.92 27.47
N ASP A 67 16.00 2.96 26.95
CA ASP A 67 15.39 4.01 27.78
C ASP A 67 14.03 3.56 28.35
N LYS A 68 14.00 3.21 29.65
CA LYS A 68 12.79 2.64 30.29
C LYS A 68 11.53 3.51 30.18
N GLN A 69 11.66 4.83 30.24
CA GLN A 69 10.51 5.75 30.11
C GLN A 69 9.97 5.77 28.67
N LYS A 70 10.85 5.95 27.68
CA LYS A 70 10.47 5.95 26.26
C LYS A 70 9.87 4.62 25.82
N ILE A 71 10.35 3.50 26.36
CA ILE A 71 9.80 2.17 26.08
C ILE A 71 8.33 2.07 26.55
N LYS A 72 8.01 2.56 27.75
CA LYS A 72 6.64 2.51 28.28
C LYS A 72 5.66 3.32 27.42
N GLU A 73 6.05 4.54 27.04
CA GLU A 73 5.24 5.40 26.18
C GLU A 73 5.03 4.78 24.80
N ALA A 74 6.12 4.30 24.18
CA ALA A 74 6.08 3.69 22.86
C ALA A 74 5.22 2.40 22.85
N LEU A 75 5.30 1.58 23.90
CA LEU A 75 4.47 0.38 24.06
C LEU A 75 2.99 0.71 24.20
N SER A 76 2.64 1.73 25.00
CA SER A 76 1.24 2.17 25.17
C SER A 76 0.64 2.60 23.82
N LEU A 77 1.39 3.38 23.04
CA LEU A 77 0.98 3.80 21.70
C LEU A 77 0.85 2.61 20.73
N ALA A 78 1.79 1.66 20.75
CA ALA A 78 1.71 0.47 19.92
C ALA A 78 0.52 -0.43 20.26
N PHE A 79 0.21 -0.62 21.55
CA PHE A 79 -0.94 -1.42 21.95
C PHE A 79 -2.25 -0.77 21.55
N SER A 80 -2.40 0.53 21.78
CA SER A 80 -3.57 1.30 21.35
C SER A 80 -3.80 1.21 19.83
N THR A 81 -2.74 1.37 19.04
CA THR A 81 -2.83 1.29 17.58
C THR A 81 -3.13 -0.14 17.09
N LEU A 82 -2.53 -1.17 17.68
CA LEU A 82 -2.84 -2.58 17.37
C LEU A 82 -4.31 -2.94 17.62
N ASP A 83 -4.89 -2.48 18.72
CA ASP A 83 -6.28 -2.79 19.04
C ASP A 83 -7.26 -2.03 18.15
N LYS A 84 -7.00 -0.75 17.89
CA LYS A 84 -7.82 0.05 16.96
C LYS A 84 -7.85 -0.56 15.57
N THR A 85 -6.70 -1.05 15.09
CA THR A 85 -6.60 -1.71 13.78
C THR A 85 -7.20 -3.11 13.72
N ALA A 86 -7.23 -3.82 14.84
CA ALA A 86 -7.97 -5.07 14.97
C ALA A 86 -9.48 -4.82 14.98
N ARG A 87 -9.95 -3.80 15.71
CA ARG A 87 -11.36 -3.41 15.77
C ARG A 87 -11.90 -2.94 14.41
N SER A 88 -11.08 -2.26 13.61
CA SER A 88 -11.44 -1.90 12.23
C SER A 88 -11.40 -3.06 11.23
N GLY A 89 -11.00 -4.27 11.67
CA GLY A 89 -10.97 -5.47 10.84
C GLY A 89 -9.83 -5.52 9.82
N VAL A 90 -8.88 -4.59 9.88
CA VAL A 90 -7.72 -4.56 8.96
C VAL A 90 -6.72 -5.68 9.28
N ILE A 91 -6.61 -6.04 10.55
CA ILE A 91 -5.86 -7.20 11.04
C ILE A 91 -6.76 -8.09 11.90
N HIS A 92 -6.50 -9.40 11.90
CA HIS A 92 -7.22 -10.33 12.77
C HIS A 92 -6.80 -10.16 14.23
N LYS A 93 -7.71 -10.42 15.18
CA LYS A 93 -7.47 -10.34 16.63
C LYS A 93 -6.22 -11.12 17.08
N ASN A 94 -6.02 -12.32 16.54
CA ASN A 94 -4.84 -13.16 16.85
C ASN A 94 -3.53 -12.53 16.34
N LYS A 95 -3.58 -11.78 15.24
CA LYS A 95 -2.40 -11.06 14.74
C LYS A 95 -2.03 -9.94 15.69
N ALA A 96 -3.01 -9.17 16.17
CA ALA A 96 -2.78 -8.14 17.18
C ALA A 96 -2.22 -8.74 18.48
N ALA A 97 -2.85 -9.80 19.01
CA ALA A 97 -2.40 -10.51 20.21
C ALA A 97 -0.96 -11.02 20.09
N ARG A 98 -0.59 -11.61 18.95
CA ARG A 98 0.77 -12.07 18.69
C ARG A 98 1.78 -10.92 18.71
N HIS A 99 1.46 -9.78 18.12
CA HIS A 99 2.35 -8.61 18.15
C HIS A 99 2.51 -8.06 19.57
N LYS A 100 1.41 -7.96 20.33
CA LYS A 100 1.46 -7.55 21.75
C LYS A 100 2.35 -8.44 22.59
N SER A 101 2.14 -9.76 22.52
CA SER A 101 2.94 -10.75 23.24
C SER A 101 4.43 -10.64 22.91
N ARG A 102 4.78 -10.53 21.62
CA ARG A 102 6.18 -10.39 21.19
C ARG A 102 6.83 -9.10 21.69
N LEU A 103 6.13 -7.97 21.65
CA LEU A 103 6.66 -6.70 22.15
C LEU A 103 6.85 -6.74 23.67
N ALA A 104 5.89 -7.29 24.41
CA ALA A 104 5.99 -7.44 25.86
C ALA A 104 7.17 -8.32 26.26
N LEU A 105 7.37 -9.46 25.58
CA LEU A 105 8.52 -10.34 25.82
C LEU A 105 9.86 -9.63 25.55
N LYS A 106 9.95 -8.85 24.47
CA LYS A 106 11.16 -8.07 24.16
C LYS A 106 11.43 -6.99 25.22
N ALA A 107 10.40 -6.29 25.67
CA ALA A 107 10.52 -5.24 26.67
C ALA A 107 10.88 -5.79 28.06
N ASN A 108 10.33 -6.94 28.44
CA ASN A 108 10.64 -7.59 29.72
C ASN A 108 12.04 -8.20 29.78
N LYS A 109 12.65 -8.49 28.62
CA LYS A 109 14.00 -9.07 28.55
C LYS A 109 15.11 -8.01 28.77
N ILE A 110 14.76 -6.72 28.78
CA ILE A 110 15.67 -5.59 28.97
C ILE A 110 15.56 -5.09 30.41
#